data_AF-A0A1G4KFY8-F1
#
_entry.id   AF-A0A1G4KFY8-F1
#
_cell.length_a   1.000
_cell.length_b   1.000
_cell.length_c   1.000
_cell.angle_alpha   90.00
_cell.angle_beta   90.00
_cell.angle_gamma   90.00
#
_symmetry.space_group_name_H-M   'P 1'
#
loop_
_entity.id
_entity.type
_entity.pdbx_description
1 polymer ?
#
loop_
_entity_poly.entity_id
_entity_poly.type
_entity_poly.pdbx_seq_one_letter_code
_entity_poly.pdbx_strand_id
1 'polypeptide(L)'
;MLGLVLHRFIKLAITIASVIIFILSSLSIVGYQFIANIVWKDEVVRRQTHLDRSKKIFILLLVTILRIVAPSRIRITTENKSIAKGTFMRDVQTGGITSKLARNSVIISNHQIYTDWVFLWWLTYTGNLAGNVYIMLKKSLESIPIMGYGMKNYKFIFMNRRWEKDKVNMANRFEEMDLNARGIGSLAQKTNSEISQIHWPYSLILFPEGTNLSANTRSKSDFYAEKINRTFLKNVLLPRITGLRFSLLCLRESCEVVYDATIGYSGVKKDEYGQDIYRLGNIFLRGQAPKIVDIHLRAFKLSEIPIDDDEMFTEWLFRVWREKDELLDTFYAKGSFDLDPDLNHTVVGWCTIKTSEMLLIVTLPLLLAFMVVYSISKHFLRIFT
;
A
#
# COMPACT_ATOMS: atom_id res chain seq x y z
N MET A 1 -36.05 17.70 -9.32
CA MET A 1 -35.45 18.40 -8.15
C MET A 1 -35.31 17.47 -6.94
N LEU A 2 -36.36 16.77 -6.51
CA LEU A 2 -36.37 15.88 -5.33
C LEU A 2 -35.29 14.76 -5.36
N GLY A 3 -35.10 14.08 -6.50
CA GLY A 3 -34.11 12.99 -6.62
C GLY A 3 -32.66 13.45 -6.49
N LEU A 4 -32.34 14.67 -6.93
CA LEU A 4 -30.99 15.24 -6.81
C LEU A 4 -30.70 15.66 -5.36
N VAL A 5 -31.70 16.19 -4.65
CA VAL A 5 -31.61 16.50 -3.22
C VAL A 5 -31.43 15.21 -2.40
N LEU A 6 -32.24 14.18 -2.67
CA LEU A 6 -32.13 12.88 -2.01
C LEU A 6 -30.76 12.23 -2.24
N HIS A 7 -30.25 12.25 -3.48
CA HIS A 7 -28.92 11.73 -3.79
C HIS A 7 -27.81 12.45 -3.00
N ARG A 8 -27.87 13.79 -2.93
CA ARG A 8 -26.92 14.59 -2.14
C ARG A 8 -27.00 14.28 -0.65
N PHE A 9 -28.21 14.10 -0.11
CA PHE A 9 -28.43 13.75 1.29
C PHE A 9 -27.87 12.36 1.63
N ILE A 10 -28.20 11.34 0.83
CA ILE A 10 -27.67 9.97 1.00
C ILE A 10 -26.15 9.98 0.99
N LYS A 11 -25.55 10.70 0.03
CA LYS A 11 -24.10 10.80 -0.10
C LYS A 11 -23.46 11.47 1.12
N LEU A 12 -24.04 12.56 1.59
CA LEU A 12 -23.58 13.23 2.80
C LEU A 12 -23.65 12.29 4.01
N ALA A 13 -24.76 11.56 4.17
CA ALA A 13 -24.92 10.59 5.25
C ALA A 13 -23.86 9.46 5.17
N ILE A 14 -23.61 8.92 3.98
CA ILE A 14 -22.57 7.90 3.76
C ILE A 14 -21.18 8.43 4.09
N THR A 15 -20.85 9.65 3.67
CA THR A 15 -19.57 10.29 3.97
C THR A 15 -19.40 10.49 5.48
N ILE A 16 -20.41 11.03 6.17
CA ILE A 16 -20.37 11.22 7.63
C ILE A 16 -20.19 9.87 8.33
N ALA A 17 -20.99 8.85 7.96
CA ALA A 17 -20.87 7.51 8.53
C ALA A 17 -19.47 6.92 8.31
N SER A 18 -18.89 7.11 7.13
CA SER A 18 -17.55 6.63 6.79
C SER A 18 -16.46 7.31 7.62
N VAL A 19 -16.59 8.62 7.88
CA VAL A 19 -15.66 9.35 8.77
C VAL A 19 -15.78 8.85 10.20
N ILE A 20 -17.00 8.64 10.71
CA ILE A 20 -17.23 8.08 12.05
C ILE A 20 -16.62 6.68 12.16
N ILE A 21 -16.91 5.80 11.20
CA ILE A 21 -16.34 4.44 11.15
C ILE A 21 -14.82 4.50 11.11
N PHE A 22 -14.22 5.38 10.30
CA PHE A 22 -12.77 5.54 10.24
C PHE A 22 -12.17 5.92 11.59
N ILE A 23 -12.74 6.92 12.26
CA ILE A 23 -12.23 7.42 13.56
C ILE A 23 -12.37 6.33 14.64
N LEU A 24 -13.57 5.75 14.78
CA LEU A 24 -13.84 4.71 15.79
C LEU A 24 -12.99 3.46 15.56
N SER A 25 -12.82 3.04 14.31
CA SER A 25 -11.99 1.89 13.97
C SER A 25 -10.52 2.19 14.22
N SER A 26 -10.03 3.38 13.85
CA SER A 26 -8.63 3.76 14.09
C SER A 26 -8.29 3.80 15.59
N LEU A 27 -9.19 4.35 16.41
CA LEU A 27 -9.08 4.32 17.87
C LEU A 27 -9.06 2.88 18.40
N SER A 28 -9.96 2.03 17.90
CA SER A 28 -10.07 0.62 18.31
C SER A 28 -8.83 -0.19 17.92
N ILE A 29 -8.28 0.04 16.72
CA ILE A 29 -7.04 -0.57 16.23
C ILE A 29 -5.87 -0.16 17.12
N VAL A 30 -5.72 1.13 17.42
CA VAL A 30 -4.65 1.64 18.29
C VAL A 30 -4.80 1.12 19.72
N GLY A 31 -6.01 1.06 20.26
CA GLY A 31 -6.30 0.43 21.56
C GLY A 31 -5.92 -1.04 21.58
N TYR A 32 -6.24 -1.79 20.52
CA TYR A 32 -5.84 -3.19 20.37
C TYR A 32 -4.32 -3.37 20.31
N GLN A 33 -3.61 -2.49 19.60
CA GLN A 33 -2.14 -2.50 19.61
C GLN A 33 -1.55 -2.19 20.98
N PHE A 34 -2.12 -1.23 21.69
CA PHE A 34 -1.69 -0.88 23.05
C PHE A 34 -1.84 -2.09 23.99
N ILE A 35 -3.00 -2.75 23.96
CA ILE A 35 -3.24 -4.00 24.71
C ILE A 35 -2.22 -5.05 24.29
N ALA A 36 -2.00 -5.24 22.99
CA ALA A 36 -1.07 -6.25 22.51
C ALA A 36 0.38 -6.02 22.98
N ASN A 37 0.81 -4.77 23.02
CA ASN A 37 2.13 -4.38 23.49
C ASN A 37 2.32 -4.58 25.00
N ILE A 38 1.24 -4.51 25.78
CA ILE A 38 1.27 -4.72 27.25
C ILE A 38 1.13 -6.21 27.59
N VAL A 39 0.07 -6.85 27.08
CA VAL A 39 -0.29 -8.24 27.44
C VAL A 39 0.77 -9.22 26.95
N TRP A 40 1.32 -9.02 25.75
CA TRP A 40 2.31 -9.91 25.14
C TRP A 40 3.70 -9.26 25.06
N LYS A 41 4.07 -8.43 26.05
CA LYS A 41 5.36 -7.73 26.08
C LYS A 41 6.55 -8.69 25.93
N ASP A 42 6.49 -9.83 26.59
CA ASP A 42 7.57 -10.82 26.64
C ASP A 42 7.40 -11.95 25.60
N GLU A 43 6.22 -12.08 24.99
CA GLU A 43 5.92 -13.04 23.92
C GLU A 43 6.07 -12.39 22.53
N VAL A 44 7.32 -12.18 22.08
CA VAL A 44 7.64 -11.39 20.87
C VAL A 44 6.87 -11.85 19.61
N VAL A 45 6.83 -13.16 19.34
CA VAL A 45 6.14 -13.74 18.17
C VAL A 45 4.63 -13.50 18.25
N ARG A 46 4.04 -13.71 19.42
CA ARG A 46 2.60 -13.50 19.64
C ARG A 46 2.24 -12.04 19.51
N ARG A 47 3.02 -11.14 20.12
CA ARG A 47 2.88 -9.68 19.96
C ARG A 47 2.94 -9.29 18.50
N GLN A 48 3.95 -9.74 17.74
CA GLN A 48 4.05 -9.42 16.32
C GLN A 48 2.85 -9.94 15.51
N THR A 49 2.36 -11.15 15.82
CA THR A 49 1.14 -11.70 15.20
C THR A 49 -0.07 -10.78 15.41
N HIS A 50 -0.24 -10.25 16.62
CA HIS A 50 -1.32 -9.31 16.93
C HIS A 50 -1.11 -7.96 16.21
N LEU A 51 0.12 -7.46 16.13
CA LEU A 51 0.44 -6.23 15.38
C LEU A 51 0.20 -6.39 13.87
N ASP A 52 0.57 -7.50 13.27
CA ASP A 52 0.31 -7.79 11.84
C ASP A 52 -1.19 -7.95 11.57
N ARG A 53 -1.95 -8.53 12.51
CA ARG A 53 -3.41 -8.55 12.45
C ARG A 53 -3.99 -7.12 12.49
N SER A 54 -3.47 -6.26 13.36
CA SER A 54 -3.91 -4.86 13.42
C SER A 54 -3.62 -4.12 12.11
N LYS A 55 -2.46 -4.42 11.49
CA LYS A 55 -2.05 -3.89 10.19
C LYS A 55 -3.00 -4.33 9.08
N LYS A 56 -3.34 -5.63 9.03
CA LYS A 56 -4.37 -6.16 8.11
C LYS A 56 -5.71 -5.44 8.31
N ILE A 57 -6.20 -5.34 9.54
CA ILE A 57 -7.49 -4.68 9.84
C ILE A 57 -7.51 -3.24 9.33
N PHE A 58 -6.40 -2.51 9.41
CA PHE A 58 -6.32 -1.13 8.92
C PHE A 58 -6.48 -1.02 7.40
N ILE A 59 -5.86 -1.89 6.60
CA ILE A 59 -6.11 -1.87 5.15
C ILE A 59 -7.52 -2.33 4.80
N LEU A 60 -8.09 -3.30 5.55
CA LEU A 60 -9.50 -3.69 5.37
C LEU A 60 -10.45 -2.52 5.63
N LEU A 61 -10.17 -1.70 6.65
CA LEU A 61 -10.91 -0.46 6.94
C LEU A 61 -10.88 0.50 5.75
N LEU A 62 -9.69 0.82 5.23
CA LEU A 62 -9.54 1.74 4.11
C LEU A 62 -10.24 1.25 2.85
N VAL A 63 -10.07 -0.02 2.50
CA VAL A 63 -10.71 -0.62 1.31
C VAL A 63 -12.23 -0.69 1.48
N THR A 64 -12.73 -0.96 2.69
CA THR A 64 -14.17 -0.92 2.99
C THR A 64 -14.75 0.47 2.76
N ILE A 65 -14.11 1.51 3.31
CA ILE A 65 -14.54 2.90 3.11
C ILE A 65 -14.50 3.27 1.63
N LEU A 66 -13.42 2.96 0.92
CA LEU A 66 -13.33 3.23 -0.51
C LEU A 66 -14.42 2.49 -1.30
N ARG A 67 -14.70 1.22 -0.96
CA ARG A 67 -15.74 0.44 -1.62
C ARG A 67 -17.14 1.03 -1.44
N ILE A 68 -17.41 1.63 -0.29
CA ILE A 68 -18.70 2.28 0.05
C ILE A 68 -18.80 3.66 -0.61
N VAL A 69 -17.76 4.48 -0.48
CA VAL A 69 -17.81 5.91 -0.85
C VAL A 69 -17.50 6.15 -2.32
N ALA A 70 -16.52 5.43 -2.87
CA ALA A 70 -15.95 5.70 -4.17
C ALA A 70 -15.40 4.41 -4.82
N PRO A 71 -16.29 3.46 -5.19
CA PRO A 71 -15.86 2.15 -5.65
C PRO A 71 -15.14 2.19 -6.99
N SER A 72 -13.98 1.53 -7.06
CA SER A 72 -13.18 1.36 -8.27
C SER A 72 -13.06 -0.11 -8.65
N ARG A 73 -13.05 -0.39 -9.96
CA ARG A 73 -12.53 -1.66 -10.47
C ARG A 73 -11.01 -1.57 -10.62
N ILE A 74 -10.33 -2.70 -10.47
CA ILE A 74 -8.90 -2.82 -10.75
C ILE A 74 -8.74 -3.72 -11.97
N ARG A 75 -7.98 -3.28 -12.96
CA ARG A 75 -7.50 -4.10 -14.07
C ARG A 75 -6.02 -4.38 -13.83
N ILE A 76 -5.68 -5.62 -13.54
CA ILE A 76 -4.29 -6.06 -13.41
C ILE A 76 -3.89 -6.72 -14.71
N THR A 77 -2.82 -6.23 -15.35
CA THR A 77 -2.21 -6.87 -16.52
C THR A 77 -0.80 -7.31 -16.15
N THR A 78 -0.47 -8.57 -16.35
CA THR A 78 0.84 -9.15 -16.04
C THR A 78 1.56 -9.67 -17.27
N GLU A 79 2.89 -9.49 -17.33
CA GLU A 79 3.71 -10.11 -18.38
C GLU A 79 3.91 -11.61 -18.11
N ASN A 80 3.48 -12.46 -19.05
CA ASN A 80 3.52 -13.92 -18.88
C ASN A 80 4.94 -14.47 -18.69
N LYS A 81 5.95 -13.74 -19.19
CA LYS A 81 7.37 -14.10 -19.06
C LYS A 81 7.87 -14.02 -17.61
N SER A 82 7.37 -13.07 -16.82
CA SER A 82 7.83 -12.83 -15.45
C SER A 82 6.84 -13.30 -14.39
N ILE A 83 5.55 -13.31 -14.70
CA ILE A 83 4.48 -13.72 -13.78
C ILE A 83 3.64 -14.81 -14.48
N ALA A 84 3.59 -16.00 -13.89
CA ALA A 84 2.87 -17.13 -14.45
C ALA A 84 1.36 -16.84 -14.58
N LYS A 85 0.75 -17.35 -15.66
CA LYS A 85 -0.72 -17.35 -15.83
C LYS A 85 -1.37 -18.03 -14.62
N GLY A 86 -2.41 -17.42 -14.06
CA GLY A 86 -3.07 -17.89 -12.84
C GLY A 86 -2.46 -17.38 -11.53
N THR A 87 -1.38 -16.57 -11.58
CA THR A 87 -0.89 -15.85 -10.39
C THR A 87 -1.94 -14.87 -9.87
N PHE A 88 -2.68 -14.23 -10.77
CA PHE A 88 -3.86 -13.42 -10.46
C PHE A 88 -5.09 -14.08 -11.02
N MET A 89 -6.17 -14.11 -10.24
CA MET A 89 -7.45 -14.71 -10.63
C MET A 89 -8.60 -13.87 -10.09
N ARG A 90 -9.70 -13.83 -10.83
CA ARG A 90 -10.93 -13.21 -10.34
C ARG A 90 -11.54 -14.09 -9.26
N ASP A 91 -11.87 -13.49 -8.12
CA ASP A 91 -12.63 -14.15 -7.07
C ASP A 91 -14.11 -14.14 -7.46
N VAL A 92 -14.66 -15.34 -7.69
CA VAL A 92 -16.07 -15.51 -8.09
C VAL A 92 -17.03 -15.14 -6.97
N GLN A 93 -16.64 -15.32 -5.69
CA GLN A 93 -17.51 -15.07 -4.54
C GLN A 93 -17.66 -13.57 -4.26
N THR A 94 -16.54 -12.84 -4.29
CA THR A 94 -16.54 -11.40 -3.96
C THR A 94 -16.62 -10.51 -5.19
N GLY A 95 -16.34 -11.04 -6.39
CA GLY A 95 -16.12 -10.27 -7.60
C GLY A 95 -14.80 -9.49 -7.59
N GLY A 96 -13.94 -9.71 -6.59
CA GLY A 96 -12.61 -9.12 -6.44
C GLY A 96 -11.52 -9.88 -7.19
N ILE A 97 -10.28 -9.76 -6.71
CA ILE A 97 -9.11 -10.46 -7.24
C ILE A 97 -8.39 -11.18 -6.08
N THR A 98 -7.95 -12.40 -6.33
CA THR A 98 -7.02 -13.17 -5.49
C THR A 98 -5.70 -13.37 -6.22
N SER A 99 -4.61 -13.50 -5.48
CA SER A 99 -3.30 -13.74 -6.08
C SER A 99 -2.40 -14.69 -5.29
N LYS A 100 -1.29 -15.09 -5.90
CA LYS A 100 -0.20 -15.87 -5.30
C LYS A 100 1.11 -15.07 -5.38
N LEU A 101 1.21 -14.00 -4.60
CA LEU A 101 2.43 -13.17 -4.55
C LEU A 101 3.56 -13.87 -3.79
N ALA A 102 4.80 -13.55 -4.16
CA ALA A 102 6.00 -13.94 -3.44
C ALA A 102 5.97 -13.42 -2.00
N ARG A 103 6.42 -14.26 -1.07
CA ARG A 103 6.30 -14.01 0.38
C ARG A 103 7.24 -12.92 0.85
N ASN A 104 8.43 -12.84 0.25
CA ASN A 104 9.42 -11.82 0.51
C ASN A 104 9.63 -10.98 -0.75
N SER A 105 9.04 -9.79 -0.80
CA SER A 105 9.07 -8.97 -2.01
C SER A 105 9.22 -7.48 -1.73
N VAL A 106 9.76 -6.80 -2.75
CA VAL A 106 9.77 -5.34 -2.84
C VAL A 106 8.86 -4.93 -4.00
N ILE A 107 7.92 -4.03 -3.76
CA ILE A 107 7.01 -3.48 -4.77
C ILE A 107 7.43 -2.05 -5.05
N ILE A 108 7.89 -1.78 -6.27
CA ILE A 108 8.23 -0.44 -6.75
C ILE A 108 7.12 0.07 -7.68
N SER A 109 6.79 1.35 -7.60
CA SER A 109 5.74 1.94 -8.44
C SER A 109 6.04 3.38 -8.83
N ASN A 110 5.44 3.82 -9.94
CA ASN A 110 5.23 5.23 -10.20
C ASN A 110 4.26 5.84 -9.16
N HIS A 111 4.29 7.17 -8.96
CA HIS A 111 3.46 7.83 -7.95
C HIS A 111 2.60 8.98 -8.53
N GLN A 112 1.31 8.74 -8.75
CA GLN A 112 0.41 9.70 -9.40
C GLN A 112 -0.60 10.34 -8.45
N ILE A 113 -1.22 9.57 -7.54
CA ILE A 113 -2.20 10.10 -6.58
C ILE A 113 -1.83 9.76 -5.13
N TYR A 114 -2.40 10.48 -4.18
CA TYR A 114 -2.05 10.31 -2.77
C TYR A 114 -2.39 8.90 -2.24
N THR A 115 -3.38 8.23 -2.85
CA THR A 115 -3.88 6.92 -2.41
C THR A 115 -3.24 5.73 -3.13
N ASP A 116 -2.19 5.92 -3.95
CA ASP A 116 -1.51 4.82 -4.67
C ASP A 116 -1.13 3.66 -3.74
N TRP A 117 -0.58 4.00 -2.56
CA TRP A 117 -0.16 3.03 -1.55
C TRP A 117 -1.31 2.16 -1.03
N VAL A 118 -2.56 2.64 -1.08
CA VAL A 118 -3.74 1.85 -0.68
C VAL A 118 -3.99 0.75 -1.70
N PHE A 119 -3.85 1.05 -2.99
CA PHE A 119 -4.01 0.04 -4.05
C PHE A 119 -2.89 -0.99 -4.03
N LEU A 120 -1.64 -0.58 -3.78
CA LEU A 120 -0.52 -1.51 -3.63
C LEU A 120 -0.63 -2.35 -2.36
N TRP A 121 -1.09 -1.78 -1.24
CA TRP A 121 -1.34 -2.57 -0.03
C TRP A 121 -2.53 -3.53 -0.24
N TRP A 122 -3.60 -3.10 -0.92
CA TRP A 122 -4.67 -4.01 -1.33
C TRP A 122 -4.18 -5.12 -2.25
N LEU A 123 -3.23 -4.85 -3.16
CA LEU A 123 -2.60 -5.89 -3.98
C LEU A 123 -1.99 -6.99 -3.10
N THR A 124 -1.28 -6.64 -2.02
CA THR A 124 -0.76 -7.63 -1.06
C THR A 124 -1.86 -8.38 -0.29
N TYR A 125 -3.02 -7.75 -0.04
CA TYR A 125 -4.18 -8.41 0.54
C TYR A 125 -4.68 -9.55 -0.36
N THR A 126 -4.67 -9.36 -1.68
CA THR A 126 -5.10 -10.41 -2.62
C THR A 126 -4.25 -11.69 -2.51
N GLY A 127 -2.99 -11.56 -2.05
CA GLY A 127 -2.06 -12.66 -1.79
C GLY A 127 -1.93 -13.07 -0.32
N ASN A 128 -2.85 -12.63 0.56
CA ASN A 128 -2.82 -12.89 2.00
C ASN A 128 -1.57 -12.35 2.74
N LEU A 129 -0.99 -11.25 2.26
CA LEU A 129 0.20 -10.60 2.82
C LEU A 129 -0.08 -9.21 3.45
N ALA A 130 -1.36 -8.83 3.58
CA ALA A 130 -1.76 -7.51 4.10
C ALA A 130 -1.25 -7.16 5.51
N GLY A 131 -0.97 -8.16 6.35
CA GLY A 131 -0.36 -7.95 7.68
C GLY A 131 1.15 -7.74 7.64
N ASN A 132 1.79 -8.07 6.52
CA ASN A 132 3.23 -8.15 6.34
C ASN A 132 3.78 -6.99 5.49
N VAL A 133 2.98 -5.93 5.31
CA VAL A 133 3.39 -4.76 4.53
C VAL A 133 4.25 -3.81 5.34
N TYR A 134 5.25 -3.26 4.66
CA TYR A 134 6.10 -2.18 5.14
C TYR A 134 6.12 -1.07 4.10
N ILE A 135 6.02 0.18 4.53
CA ILE A 135 5.93 1.33 3.63
C ILE A 135 6.96 2.38 4.07
N MET A 136 7.68 2.94 3.11
CA MET A 136 8.51 4.12 3.35
C MET A 136 7.65 5.39 3.32
N LEU A 137 7.63 6.12 4.43
CA LEU A 137 6.74 7.25 4.66
C LEU A 137 7.50 8.52 5.04
N LYS A 138 6.88 9.70 4.84
CA LYS A 138 7.43 10.97 5.31
C LYS A 138 7.47 11.00 6.84
N LYS A 139 8.61 11.40 7.43
CA LYS A 139 8.81 11.47 8.90
C LYS A 139 7.71 12.24 9.64
N SER A 140 7.15 13.30 9.06
CA SER A 140 6.08 14.09 9.70
C SER A 140 4.80 13.29 10.00
N LEU A 141 4.56 12.18 9.30
CA LEU A 141 3.40 11.31 9.55
C LEU A 141 3.51 10.59 10.90
N GLU A 142 4.72 10.41 11.42
CA GLU A 142 4.99 9.81 12.72
C GLU A 142 4.39 10.61 13.88
N SER A 143 4.24 11.93 13.70
CA SER A 143 3.78 12.86 14.74
C SER A 143 2.26 13.06 14.75
N ILE A 144 1.51 12.40 13.86
CA ILE A 144 0.05 12.53 13.84
C ILE A 144 -0.51 11.84 15.10
N PRO A 145 -1.32 12.51 15.94
CA PRO A 145 -1.93 11.88 17.09
C PRO A 145 -2.73 10.62 16.70
N ILE A 146 -2.67 9.58 17.54
CA ILE A 146 -3.31 8.25 17.33
C ILE A 146 -2.70 7.50 16.13
N MET A 147 -2.83 8.03 14.92
CA MET A 147 -2.36 7.39 13.68
C MET A 147 -0.84 7.20 13.66
N GLY A 148 -0.08 8.19 14.15
CA GLY A 148 1.37 8.12 14.26
C GLY A 148 1.83 7.00 15.19
N TYR A 149 1.17 6.82 16.33
CA TYR A 149 1.40 5.67 17.22
C TYR A 149 1.10 4.35 16.49
N GLY A 150 -0.03 4.29 15.78
CA GLY A 150 -0.41 3.14 14.97
C GLY A 150 0.64 2.75 13.93
N MET A 151 1.12 3.73 13.17
CA MET A 151 2.14 3.53 12.12
C MET A 151 3.51 3.14 12.69
N LYS A 152 3.89 3.62 13.90
CA LYS A 152 5.10 3.15 14.59
C LYS A 152 5.02 1.66 14.90
N ASN A 153 3.87 1.19 15.40
CA ASN A 153 3.64 -0.22 15.69
C ASN A 153 3.67 -1.10 14.43
N TYR A 154 3.28 -0.55 13.27
CA TYR A 154 3.42 -1.22 11.98
C TYR A 154 4.87 -1.35 11.49
N LYS A 155 5.83 -0.74 12.19
CA LYS A 155 7.24 -0.67 11.79
C LYS A 155 7.42 -0.05 10.40
N PHE A 156 6.56 0.90 10.03
CA PHE A 156 6.77 1.71 8.82
C PHE A 156 8.07 2.51 8.92
N ILE A 157 8.67 2.76 7.76
CA ILE A 157 10.02 3.31 7.66
C ILE A 157 9.89 4.82 7.41
N PHE A 158 10.05 5.60 8.48
CA PHE A 158 9.92 7.05 8.42
C PHE A 158 11.19 7.75 7.93
N MET A 159 11.05 8.51 6.84
CA MET A 159 12.15 9.13 6.09
C MET A 159 12.24 10.63 6.37
N ASN A 160 13.43 11.07 6.80
CA ASN A 160 13.79 12.46 7.06
C ASN A 160 14.15 13.23 5.78
N ARG A 161 14.29 12.53 4.65
CA ARG A 161 14.79 13.06 3.38
C ARG A 161 16.24 13.56 3.51
N ARG A 162 17.03 12.88 4.35
CA ARG A 162 18.45 13.14 4.58
C ARG A 162 19.17 11.80 4.70
N TRP A 163 20.01 11.49 3.72
CA TRP A 163 20.61 10.17 3.55
C TRP A 163 21.34 9.67 4.81
N GLU A 164 22.17 10.51 5.43
CA GLU A 164 22.93 10.15 6.64
C GLU A 164 22.05 9.63 7.78
N LYS A 165 20.91 10.31 8.04
CA LYS A 165 19.96 9.92 9.08
C LYS A 165 19.14 8.70 8.66
N ASP A 166 18.74 8.68 7.40
CA ASP A 166 17.84 7.67 6.88
C ASP A 166 18.55 6.32 6.69
N LYS A 167 19.84 6.31 6.34
CA LYS A 167 20.66 5.10 6.16
C LYS A 167 20.66 4.22 7.41
N VAL A 168 20.88 4.80 8.59
CA VAL A 168 20.91 4.05 9.86
C VAL A 168 19.54 3.46 10.19
N ASN A 169 18.47 4.24 10.05
CA ASN A 169 17.11 3.76 10.28
C ASN A 169 16.73 2.65 9.31
N MET A 170 17.05 2.82 8.02
CA MET A 170 16.82 1.82 6.97
C MET A 170 17.59 0.54 7.25
N ALA A 171 18.89 0.64 7.59
CA ALA A 171 19.73 -0.53 7.90
C ALA A 171 19.10 -1.38 9.00
N ASN A 172 18.77 -0.78 10.15
CA ASN A 172 18.18 -1.49 11.27
C ASN A 172 16.84 -2.16 10.91
N ARG A 173 16.01 -1.49 10.11
CA ARG A 173 14.68 -2.01 9.71
C ARG A 173 14.78 -3.14 8.70
N PHE A 174 15.66 -3.01 7.71
CA PHE A 174 15.84 -4.03 6.69
C PHE A 174 16.61 -5.24 7.19
N GLU A 175 17.59 -5.05 8.09
CA GLU A 175 18.26 -6.16 8.76
C GLU A 175 17.27 -6.97 9.61
N GLU A 176 16.44 -6.31 10.42
CA GLU A 176 15.37 -6.98 11.18
C GLU A 176 14.42 -7.76 10.24
N MET A 177 14.04 -7.16 9.13
CA MET A 177 13.14 -7.77 8.13
C MET A 177 13.79 -8.98 7.45
N ASP A 178 15.04 -8.86 7.01
CA ASP A 178 15.81 -9.92 6.36
C ASP A 178 16.03 -11.12 7.28
N LEU A 179 16.50 -10.87 8.51
CA LEU A 179 16.75 -11.93 9.49
C LEU A 179 15.46 -12.69 9.84
N ASN A 180 14.35 -11.98 10.04
CA ASN A 180 13.06 -12.59 10.34
C ASN A 180 12.51 -13.39 9.15
N ALA A 181 12.68 -12.91 7.93
CA ALA A 181 12.29 -13.63 6.72
C ALA A 181 13.10 -14.91 6.50
N ARG A 182 14.37 -14.92 6.91
CA ARG A 182 15.24 -16.11 6.90
C ARG A 182 15.03 -17.05 8.09
N GLY A 183 14.15 -16.71 9.03
CA GLY A 183 13.89 -17.54 10.20
C GLY A 183 15.05 -17.61 11.19
N ILE A 184 15.93 -16.60 11.19
CA ILE A 184 17.07 -16.48 12.12
C ILE A 184 17.05 -15.18 12.94
N GLY A 185 16.03 -14.33 12.75
CA GLY A 185 15.83 -13.09 13.47
C GLY A 185 15.11 -13.26 14.81
N SER A 186 14.70 -12.13 15.41
CA SER A 186 14.01 -12.11 16.71
C SER A 186 12.64 -12.78 16.71
N LEU A 187 12.05 -13.03 15.53
CA LEU A 187 10.79 -13.75 15.35
C LEU A 187 10.97 -15.24 15.06
N ALA A 188 12.22 -15.73 15.00
CA ALA A 188 12.49 -17.16 14.91
C ALA A 188 12.16 -17.83 16.25
N GLN A 189 11.19 -18.74 16.27
CA GLN A 189 10.81 -19.44 17.49
C GLN A 189 11.66 -20.70 17.67
N LYS A 190 12.35 -20.83 18.81
CA LYS A 190 12.97 -22.09 19.24
C LYS A 190 11.96 -22.86 20.07
N THR A 191 11.39 -23.93 19.54
CA THR A 191 10.64 -24.91 20.34
C THR A 191 11.59 -25.96 20.91
N ASN A 192 11.36 -26.40 22.15
CA ASN A 192 12.24 -27.26 22.98
C ASN A 192 12.49 -28.68 22.45
N SER A 193 12.32 -28.95 21.16
CA SER A 193 12.60 -30.28 20.58
C SER A 193 12.98 -30.26 19.11
N GLU A 194 12.52 -29.27 18.34
CA GLU A 194 12.84 -29.08 16.93
C GLU A 194 12.83 -27.57 16.64
N ILE A 195 13.80 -27.08 15.85
CA ILE A 195 13.84 -25.68 15.41
C ILE A 195 12.70 -25.48 14.41
N SER A 196 11.51 -25.05 14.87
CA SER A 196 10.49 -24.54 13.95
C SER A 196 10.97 -23.18 13.43
N GLN A 197 11.69 -23.15 12.31
CA GLN A 197 12.11 -21.90 11.67
C GLN A 197 10.87 -21.16 11.14
N ILE A 198 10.31 -20.26 11.95
CA ILE A 198 9.22 -19.40 11.50
C ILE A 198 9.82 -18.35 10.55
N HIS A 199 9.53 -18.48 9.26
CA HIS A 199 9.87 -17.49 8.25
C HIS A 199 8.81 -16.39 8.22
N TRP A 200 9.18 -15.17 8.62
CA TRP A 200 8.26 -14.04 8.67
C TRP A 200 8.24 -13.28 7.34
N PRO A 201 7.14 -13.33 6.57
CA PRO A 201 7.10 -12.71 5.25
C PRO A 201 7.08 -11.18 5.33
N TYR A 202 7.42 -10.52 4.23
CA TYR A 202 7.31 -9.09 4.07
C TYR A 202 6.99 -8.66 2.63
N SER A 203 6.27 -7.54 2.52
CA SER A 203 6.10 -6.81 1.25
C SER A 203 6.44 -5.34 1.47
N LEU A 204 7.59 -4.91 0.96
CA LEU A 204 8.06 -3.54 1.07
C LEU A 204 7.56 -2.69 -0.10
N ILE A 205 6.76 -1.67 0.15
CA ILE A 205 6.25 -0.75 -0.87
C ILE A 205 7.12 0.50 -0.95
N LEU A 206 7.61 0.79 -2.16
CA LEU A 206 8.50 1.91 -2.48
C LEU A 206 7.99 2.70 -3.68
N PHE A 207 8.14 4.02 -3.60
CA PHE A 207 7.94 4.92 -4.72
C PHE A 207 9.27 5.64 -5.00
N PRO A 208 10.14 5.11 -5.89
CA PRO A 208 11.43 5.76 -6.17
C PRO A 208 11.32 7.20 -6.66
N GLU A 209 10.19 7.63 -7.21
CA GLU A 209 9.91 9.06 -7.51
C GLU A 209 9.97 9.97 -6.26
N GLY A 210 9.63 9.42 -5.08
CA GLY A 210 9.69 10.10 -3.79
C GLY A 210 8.61 11.16 -3.52
N THR A 211 7.75 11.44 -4.50
CA THR A 211 6.61 12.37 -4.41
C THR A 211 5.66 12.15 -5.59
N ASN A 212 4.43 12.65 -5.50
CA ASN A 212 3.48 12.61 -6.61
C ASN A 212 3.92 13.50 -7.79
N LEU A 213 3.56 13.07 -9.00
CA LEU A 213 3.68 13.88 -10.21
C LEU A 213 2.72 15.09 -10.17
N SER A 214 3.30 16.28 -10.34
CA SER A 214 2.63 17.58 -10.38
C SER A 214 3.40 18.50 -11.34
N ALA A 215 2.84 19.66 -11.69
CA ALA A 215 3.57 20.67 -12.47
C ALA A 215 4.91 21.05 -11.81
N ASN A 216 4.87 21.38 -10.51
CA ASN A 216 6.06 21.79 -9.75
C ASN A 216 7.12 20.69 -9.64
N THR A 217 6.71 19.45 -9.37
CA THR A 217 7.66 18.33 -9.22
C THR A 217 8.22 17.90 -10.56
N ARG A 218 7.43 18.00 -11.65
CA ARG A 218 7.89 17.76 -13.02
C ARG A 218 9.03 18.71 -13.36
N SER A 219 8.83 20.02 -13.22
CA SER A 219 9.89 21.01 -13.51
C SER A 219 11.18 20.73 -12.72
N LYS A 220 11.08 20.28 -11.47
CA LYS A 220 12.24 19.88 -10.67
C LYS A 220 12.91 18.60 -11.16
N SER A 221 12.12 17.63 -11.62
CA SER A 221 12.63 16.40 -12.21
C SER A 221 13.32 16.68 -13.53
N ASP A 222 12.77 17.56 -14.36
CA ASP A 222 13.35 17.95 -15.65
C ASP A 222 14.68 18.67 -15.43
N PHE A 223 14.73 19.65 -14.54
CA PHE A 223 16.00 20.32 -14.17
C PHE A 223 17.06 19.33 -13.68
N TYR A 224 16.66 18.33 -12.89
CA TYR A 224 17.58 17.29 -12.45
C TYR A 224 18.03 16.40 -13.62
N ALA A 225 17.12 16.01 -14.52
CA ALA A 225 17.41 15.22 -15.72
C ALA A 225 18.47 15.89 -16.58
N GLU A 226 18.33 17.19 -16.85
CA GLU A 226 19.29 18.00 -17.59
C GLU A 226 20.66 18.00 -16.92
N LYS A 227 20.70 18.22 -15.59
CA LYS A 227 21.94 18.20 -14.80
C LYS A 227 22.70 16.88 -14.89
N ILE A 228 21.99 15.75 -14.96
CA ILE A 228 22.60 14.41 -15.05
C ILE A 228 22.65 13.87 -16.50
N ASN A 229 22.38 14.73 -17.48
CA ASN A 229 22.34 14.41 -18.91
C ASN A 229 21.47 13.18 -19.25
N ARG A 230 20.24 13.16 -18.73
CA ARG A 230 19.24 12.11 -18.99
C ARG A 230 18.02 12.65 -19.73
N THR A 231 17.37 11.76 -20.46
CA THR A 231 16.12 12.04 -21.17
C THR A 231 15.01 12.42 -20.20
N PHE A 232 14.25 13.46 -20.55
CA PHE A 232 13.03 13.83 -19.84
C PHE A 232 11.97 12.74 -19.97
N LEU A 233 11.27 12.45 -18.87
CA LEU A 233 10.14 11.52 -18.83
C LEU A 233 8.82 12.29 -18.84
N LYS A 234 7.86 11.83 -19.63
CA LYS A 234 6.62 12.57 -19.90
C LYS A 234 5.51 12.30 -18.90
N ASN A 235 5.49 11.16 -18.24
CA ASN A 235 4.37 10.62 -17.48
C ASN A 235 4.75 10.21 -16.04
N VAL A 236 6.05 10.22 -15.72
CA VAL A 236 6.61 9.89 -14.39
C VAL A 236 7.74 10.85 -14.03
N LEU A 237 8.07 10.95 -12.74
CA LEU A 237 9.30 11.61 -12.30
C LEU A 237 10.51 10.67 -12.41
N LEU A 238 11.72 11.22 -12.54
CA LEU A 238 12.93 10.40 -12.48
C LEU A 238 13.05 9.69 -11.14
N PRO A 239 13.46 8.40 -11.14
CA PRO A 239 13.60 7.63 -9.92
C PRO A 239 14.82 8.06 -9.11
N ARG A 240 14.69 8.00 -7.78
CA ARG A 240 15.81 8.12 -6.85
C ARG A 240 16.45 6.76 -6.63
N ILE A 241 17.75 6.67 -6.91
CA ILE A 241 18.50 5.41 -6.94
C ILE A 241 18.82 4.90 -5.54
N THR A 242 19.39 5.76 -4.69
CA THR A 242 20.05 5.38 -3.43
C THR A 242 19.16 4.57 -2.50
N GLY A 243 17.92 5.00 -2.29
CA GLY A 243 17.00 4.36 -1.35
C GLY A 243 16.61 2.95 -1.78
N LEU A 244 16.28 2.77 -3.07
CA LEU A 244 15.91 1.46 -3.60
C LEU A 244 17.11 0.50 -3.58
N ARG A 245 18.27 0.94 -4.11
CA ARG A 245 19.48 0.11 -4.15
C ARG A 245 19.88 -0.37 -2.76
N PHE A 246 19.92 0.55 -1.79
CA PHE A 246 20.26 0.21 -0.40
C PHE A 246 19.26 -0.77 0.22
N SER A 247 17.96 -0.60 -0.06
CA SER A 247 16.93 -1.54 0.43
C SER A 247 17.19 -2.95 -0.11
N LEU A 248 17.47 -3.08 -1.41
CA LEU A 248 17.73 -4.38 -2.05
C LEU A 248 19.04 -5.02 -1.56
N LEU A 249 20.09 -4.23 -1.34
CA LEU A 249 21.34 -4.71 -0.75
C LEU A 249 21.15 -5.26 0.67
N CYS A 250 20.38 -4.58 1.52
CA CYS A 250 20.10 -5.05 2.87
C CYS A 250 19.19 -6.29 2.90
N LEU A 251 18.32 -6.45 1.90
CA LEU A 251 17.37 -7.57 1.80
C LEU A 251 17.87 -8.71 0.90
N ARG A 252 19.16 -8.69 0.52
CA ARG A 252 19.69 -9.53 -0.56
C ARG A 252 19.56 -11.03 -0.31
N GLU A 253 19.57 -11.44 0.96
CA GLU A 253 19.54 -12.83 1.38
C GLU A 253 18.11 -13.39 1.47
N SER A 254 17.09 -12.53 1.54
CA SER A 254 15.69 -12.92 1.75
C SER A 254 14.73 -12.53 0.63
N CYS A 255 15.02 -11.48 -0.13
CA CYS A 255 14.13 -10.95 -1.16
C CYS A 255 14.08 -11.88 -2.37
N GLU A 256 12.89 -12.40 -2.68
CA GLU A 256 12.68 -13.30 -3.81
C GLU A 256 12.52 -12.50 -5.11
N VAL A 257 11.67 -11.47 -5.07
CA VAL A 257 11.18 -10.76 -6.25
C VAL A 257 11.01 -9.27 -5.98
N VAL A 258 11.41 -8.47 -6.97
CA VAL A 258 11.00 -7.07 -7.08
C VAL A 258 9.84 -6.97 -8.07
N TYR A 259 8.64 -6.67 -7.56
CA TYR A 259 7.48 -6.36 -8.39
C TYR A 259 7.54 -4.92 -8.87
N ASP A 260 7.51 -4.76 -10.18
CA ASP A 260 7.49 -3.46 -10.83
C ASP A 260 6.07 -3.13 -11.29
N ALA A 261 5.43 -2.18 -10.60
CA ALA A 261 4.05 -1.78 -10.83
C ALA A 261 3.98 -0.45 -11.59
N THR A 262 3.24 -0.41 -12.70
CA THR A 262 2.88 0.84 -13.38
C THR A 262 1.39 1.05 -13.21
N ILE A 263 1.00 2.14 -12.55
CA ILE A 263 -0.39 2.45 -12.24
C ILE A 263 -0.86 3.60 -13.12
N GLY A 264 -2.00 3.40 -13.79
CA GLY A 264 -2.74 4.40 -14.53
C GLY A 264 -4.15 4.56 -13.99
N TYR A 265 -4.66 5.80 -13.99
CA TYR A 265 -5.97 6.13 -13.45
C TYR A 265 -6.92 6.58 -14.55
N SER A 266 -8.02 5.84 -14.75
CA SER A 266 -9.06 6.27 -15.70
C SER A 266 -9.57 7.67 -15.36
N GLY A 267 -9.86 8.47 -16.38
CA GLY A 267 -10.31 9.86 -16.19
C GLY A 267 -9.20 10.88 -15.98
N VAL A 268 -7.93 10.46 -15.88
CA VAL A 268 -6.76 11.36 -15.97
C VAL A 268 -6.27 11.37 -17.42
N LYS A 269 -6.06 12.55 -17.99
CA LYS A 269 -5.47 12.73 -19.32
C LYS A 269 -3.95 12.97 -19.23
N LYS A 270 -3.25 12.84 -20.35
CA LYS A 270 -1.78 12.95 -20.47
C LYS A 270 -1.18 14.22 -19.83
N ASP A 271 -1.84 15.36 -20.02
CA ASP A 271 -1.36 16.66 -19.53
C ASP A 271 -2.00 17.07 -18.19
N GLU A 272 -2.73 16.16 -17.54
CA GLU A 272 -3.35 16.37 -16.24
C GLU A 272 -2.58 15.62 -15.15
N TYR A 273 -2.71 16.10 -13.91
CA TYR A 273 -2.10 15.46 -12.76
C TYR A 273 -3.17 14.73 -11.95
N GLY A 274 -3.01 13.41 -11.81
CA GLY A 274 -3.96 12.59 -11.06
C GLY A 274 -4.21 13.13 -9.65
N GLN A 275 -3.18 13.59 -8.95
CA GLN A 275 -3.31 14.20 -7.61
C GLN A 275 -4.23 15.43 -7.55
N ASP A 276 -4.43 16.15 -8.66
CA ASP A 276 -5.32 17.31 -8.71
C ASP A 276 -6.79 16.92 -8.96
N ILE A 277 -7.00 15.82 -9.67
CA ILE A 277 -8.32 15.25 -9.95
C ILE A 277 -8.81 14.43 -8.76
N TYR A 278 -8.01 13.47 -8.31
CA TYR A 278 -8.34 12.50 -7.25
C TYR A 278 -7.74 12.89 -5.90
N ARG A 279 -8.05 14.12 -5.47
CA ARG A 279 -7.74 14.61 -4.11
C ARG A 279 -8.52 13.82 -3.06
N LEU A 280 -7.98 13.70 -1.85
CA LEU A 280 -8.66 13.03 -0.73
C LEU A 280 -10.09 13.53 -0.52
N GLY A 281 -10.30 14.86 -0.53
CA GLY A 281 -11.65 15.43 -0.40
C GLY A 281 -12.58 15.05 -1.56
N ASN A 282 -12.06 14.95 -2.78
CA ASN A 282 -12.86 14.52 -3.93
C ASN A 282 -13.25 13.04 -3.82
N ILE A 283 -12.33 12.18 -3.41
CA ILE A 283 -12.60 10.75 -3.21
C ILE A 283 -13.59 10.56 -2.06
N PHE A 284 -13.25 11.02 -0.85
CA PHE A 284 -14.00 10.68 0.36
C PHE A 284 -15.24 11.54 0.62
N LEU A 285 -15.28 12.79 0.15
CA LEU A 285 -16.45 13.67 0.35
C LEU A 285 -17.33 13.73 -0.90
N ARG A 286 -16.73 13.63 -2.09
CA ARG A 286 -17.46 13.73 -3.37
C ARG A 286 -17.59 12.40 -4.09
N GLY A 287 -17.10 11.28 -3.56
CA GLY A 287 -17.21 9.97 -4.22
C GLY A 287 -16.58 9.94 -5.62
N GLN A 288 -15.66 10.88 -5.91
CA GLN A 288 -15.00 11.01 -7.20
C GLN A 288 -13.70 10.20 -7.13
N ALA A 289 -13.79 8.97 -7.62
CA ALA A 289 -12.66 8.06 -7.76
C ALA A 289 -12.52 7.63 -9.22
N PRO A 290 -11.33 7.13 -9.60
CA PRO A 290 -11.14 6.47 -10.88
C PRO A 290 -12.13 5.31 -11.01
N LYS A 291 -12.83 5.22 -12.15
CA LYS A 291 -13.76 4.10 -12.42
C LYS A 291 -13.00 2.77 -12.49
N ILE A 292 -11.84 2.82 -13.13
CA ILE A 292 -10.86 1.75 -13.25
C ILE A 292 -9.49 2.29 -12.84
N VAL A 293 -8.78 1.52 -12.02
CA VAL A 293 -7.34 1.65 -11.80
C VAL A 293 -6.65 0.54 -12.57
N ASP A 294 -5.80 0.90 -13.51
CA ASP A 294 -5.02 -0.04 -14.31
C ASP A 294 -3.66 -0.22 -13.63
N ILE A 295 -3.29 -1.48 -13.36
CA ILE A 295 -2.00 -1.84 -12.78
C ILE A 295 -1.33 -2.83 -13.73
N HIS A 296 -0.26 -2.39 -14.39
CA HIS A 296 0.66 -3.29 -15.08
C HIS A 296 1.67 -3.82 -14.06
N LEU A 297 1.88 -5.13 -14.03
CA LEU A 297 2.83 -5.78 -13.13
C LEU A 297 3.77 -6.69 -13.89
N ARG A 298 5.05 -6.58 -13.56
CA ARG A 298 6.07 -7.55 -13.92
C ARG A 298 6.95 -7.84 -12.70
N ALA A 299 7.68 -8.94 -12.76
CA ALA A 299 8.52 -9.41 -11.66
C ALA A 299 9.97 -9.54 -12.14
N PHE A 300 10.90 -9.02 -11.35
CA PHE A 300 12.33 -9.27 -11.50
C PHE A 300 12.78 -10.16 -10.35
N LYS A 301 13.46 -11.26 -10.64
CA LYS A 301 14.17 -11.97 -9.56
C LYS A 301 15.29 -11.06 -9.06
N LEU A 302 15.56 -11.08 -7.76
CA LEU A 302 16.62 -10.23 -7.21
C LEU A 302 17.98 -10.49 -7.90
N SER A 303 18.27 -11.75 -8.25
CA SER A 303 19.50 -12.16 -8.95
C SER A 303 19.65 -11.56 -10.36
N GLU A 304 18.58 -11.04 -10.96
CA GLU A 304 18.59 -10.41 -12.29
C GLU A 304 18.86 -8.90 -12.21
N ILE A 305 18.88 -8.33 -11.00
CA ILE A 305 19.09 -6.91 -10.77
C ILE A 305 20.55 -6.71 -10.37
N PRO A 306 21.31 -5.83 -11.06
CA PRO A 306 22.73 -5.63 -10.80
C PRO A 306 22.96 -4.77 -9.54
N ILE A 307 22.52 -5.23 -8.36
CA ILE A 307 22.53 -4.45 -7.12
C ILE A 307 23.95 -4.14 -6.61
N ASP A 308 24.93 -4.98 -6.94
CA ASP A 308 26.31 -4.84 -6.47
C ASP A 308 27.10 -3.75 -7.22
N ASP A 309 26.68 -3.39 -8.43
CA ASP A 309 27.30 -2.35 -9.26
C ASP A 309 26.39 -1.10 -9.33
N ASP A 310 26.91 0.06 -8.92
CA ASP A 310 26.10 1.29 -8.83
C ASP A 310 25.69 1.82 -10.21
N GLU A 311 26.60 1.78 -11.18
CA GLU A 311 26.36 2.31 -12.53
C GLU A 311 25.38 1.41 -13.28
N MET A 312 25.60 0.09 -13.25
CA MET A 312 24.68 -0.88 -13.87
C MET A 312 23.30 -0.86 -13.21
N PHE A 313 23.22 -0.71 -11.88
CA PHE A 313 21.95 -0.56 -11.18
C PHE A 313 21.23 0.72 -11.61
N THR A 314 21.97 1.82 -11.72
CA THR A 314 21.45 3.11 -12.15
C THR A 314 20.87 3.04 -13.56
N GLU A 315 21.60 2.45 -14.52
CA GLU A 315 21.12 2.24 -15.88
C GLU A 315 19.89 1.33 -15.93
N TRP A 316 19.92 0.22 -15.16
CA TRP A 316 18.78 -0.68 -15.05
C TRP A 316 17.53 0.05 -14.56
N LEU A 317 17.65 0.86 -13.51
CA LEU A 317 16.52 1.59 -12.93
C LEU A 317 15.99 2.67 -13.88
N PHE A 318 16.86 3.40 -14.58
CA PHE A 318 16.43 4.36 -15.58
C PHE A 318 15.75 3.71 -16.78
N ARG A 319 16.22 2.54 -17.23
CA ARG A 319 15.53 1.75 -18.27
C ARG A 319 14.14 1.33 -17.80
N VAL A 320 14.01 0.79 -16.58
CA VAL A 320 12.72 0.42 -15.99
C VAL A 320 11.77 1.62 -15.99
N TRP A 321 12.24 2.82 -15.60
CA TRP A 321 11.40 4.02 -15.59
C TRP A 321 11.03 4.54 -16.98
N ARG A 322 11.90 4.38 -17.98
CA ARG A 322 11.57 4.73 -19.37
C ARG A 322 10.45 3.84 -19.91
N GLU A 323 10.53 2.54 -19.66
CA GLU A 323 9.49 1.58 -20.05
C GLU A 323 8.16 1.90 -19.36
N LYS A 324 8.17 2.34 -18.10
CA LYS A 324 6.96 2.85 -17.42
C LYS A 324 6.37 4.07 -18.11
N ASP A 325 7.23 5.00 -18.52
CA ASP A 325 6.83 6.24 -19.21
C ASP A 325 6.10 5.93 -20.52
N GLU A 326 6.64 4.99 -21.30
CA GLU A 326 6.08 4.51 -22.57
C GLU A 326 4.76 3.74 -22.38
N LEU A 327 4.67 2.91 -21.34
CA LEU A 327 3.43 2.24 -20.95
C LEU A 327 2.32 3.26 -20.61
N LEU A 328 2.67 4.33 -19.89
CA LEU A 328 1.70 5.37 -19.56
C LEU A 328 1.31 6.22 -20.78
N ASP A 329 2.21 6.42 -21.74
CA ASP A 329 1.88 7.05 -23.03
C ASP A 329 0.77 6.25 -23.73
N THR A 330 0.90 4.92 -23.74
CA THR A 330 -0.13 4.02 -24.30
C THR A 330 -1.43 4.08 -23.49
N PHE A 331 -1.33 4.06 -22.15
CA PHE A 331 -2.48 4.18 -21.25
C PHE A 331 -3.28 5.45 -21.51
N TYR A 332 -2.63 6.61 -21.63
CA TYR A 332 -3.33 7.87 -21.86
C TYR A 332 -3.93 7.96 -23.26
N ALA A 333 -3.33 7.29 -24.26
CA ALA A 333 -3.88 7.26 -25.61
C ALA A 333 -5.09 6.32 -25.74
N LYS A 334 -5.07 5.17 -25.05
CA LYS A 334 -6.03 4.06 -25.29
C LYS A 334 -6.95 3.75 -24.12
N GLY A 335 -6.70 4.29 -22.93
CA GLY A 335 -7.44 4.00 -21.70
C GLY A 335 -7.13 2.63 -21.07
N SER A 336 -6.07 1.96 -21.55
CA SER A 336 -5.48 0.74 -20.99
C SER A 336 -4.05 0.61 -21.50
N PHE A 337 -3.24 -0.28 -20.93
CA PHE A 337 -1.89 -0.53 -21.43
C PHE A 337 -1.84 -1.20 -22.81
N ASP A 338 -2.97 -1.69 -23.33
CA ASP A 338 -3.13 -2.27 -24.68
C ASP A 338 -2.00 -3.22 -25.11
N LEU A 339 -1.69 -4.17 -24.23
CA LEU A 339 -0.62 -5.12 -24.42
C LEU A 339 -1.13 -6.40 -25.10
N ASP A 340 -0.24 -7.07 -25.83
CA ASP A 340 -0.51 -8.32 -26.54
C ASP A 340 -1.09 -9.39 -25.58
N PRO A 341 -2.33 -9.88 -25.80
CA PRO A 341 -2.97 -10.89 -24.97
C PRO A 341 -2.25 -12.25 -24.94
N ASP A 342 -1.41 -12.57 -25.93
CA ASP A 342 -0.65 -13.83 -25.95
C ASP A 342 0.56 -13.75 -25.00
N LEU A 343 1.16 -12.56 -24.91
CA LEU A 343 2.32 -12.28 -24.06
C LEU A 343 1.93 -11.80 -22.66
N ASN A 344 0.67 -11.42 -22.45
CA ASN A 344 0.19 -10.86 -21.19
C ASN A 344 -1.03 -11.61 -20.65
N HIS A 345 -1.38 -11.34 -19.40
CA HIS A 345 -2.59 -11.85 -18.79
C HIS A 345 -3.31 -10.74 -18.04
N THR A 346 -4.60 -10.54 -18.32
CA THR A 346 -5.39 -9.48 -17.72
C THR A 346 -6.53 -10.04 -16.88
N VAL A 347 -6.65 -9.53 -15.65
CA VAL A 347 -7.76 -9.83 -14.74
C VAL A 347 -8.42 -8.52 -14.30
N VAL A 348 -9.75 -8.49 -14.33
CA VAL A 348 -10.53 -7.35 -13.85
C VAL A 348 -11.44 -7.77 -12.70
N GLY A 349 -11.33 -7.06 -11.58
CA GLY A 349 -12.18 -7.28 -10.40
C GLY A 349 -12.45 -5.99 -9.65
N TRP A 350 -13.27 -6.06 -8.61
CA TRP A 350 -13.47 -4.94 -7.70
C TRP A 350 -12.29 -4.77 -6.75
N CYS A 351 -11.91 -3.53 -6.44
CA CYS A 351 -11.11 -3.24 -5.25
C CYS A 351 -11.99 -3.51 -4.03
N THR A 352 -11.92 -4.73 -3.49
CA THR A 352 -12.81 -5.18 -2.43
C THR A 352 -12.14 -6.21 -1.54
N ILE A 353 -12.80 -6.53 -0.44
CA ILE A 353 -12.40 -7.52 0.55
C ILE A 353 -13.55 -8.52 0.72
N LYS A 354 -13.30 -9.61 1.45
CA LYS A 354 -14.36 -10.57 1.78
C LYS A 354 -15.53 -9.88 2.46
N THR A 355 -16.74 -10.27 2.09
CA THR A 355 -17.99 -9.70 2.66
C THR A 355 -18.03 -9.83 4.18
N SER A 356 -17.56 -10.96 4.73
CA SER A 356 -17.47 -11.16 6.19
C SER A 356 -16.51 -10.19 6.87
N GLU A 357 -15.36 -9.92 6.26
CA GLU A 357 -14.40 -8.93 6.76
C GLU A 357 -14.99 -7.51 6.70
N MET A 358 -15.69 -7.17 5.62
CA MET A 358 -16.37 -5.88 5.49
C MET A 358 -17.45 -5.67 6.56
N LEU A 359 -18.28 -6.69 6.80
CA LEU A 359 -19.31 -6.65 7.85
C LEU A 359 -18.69 -6.45 9.24
N LEU A 360 -17.59 -7.15 9.55
CA LEU A 360 -16.88 -6.97 10.81
C LEU A 360 -16.33 -5.55 10.98
N ILE A 361 -15.73 -4.99 9.93
CA ILE A 361 -15.18 -3.62 9.93
C ILE A 361 -16.27 -2.57 10.18
N VAL A 362 -17.46 -2.75 9.60
CA VAL A 362 -18.56 -1.79 9.76
C VAL A 362 -19.27 -1.95 11.12
N THR A 363 -19.52 -3.18 11.56
CA THR A 363 -20.38 -3.45 12.71
C THR A 363 -19.66 -3.34 14.06
N LEU A 364 -18.45 -3.88 14.17
CA LEU A 364 -17.75 -3.99 15.46
C LEU A 364 -17.46 -2.61 16.10
N PRO A 365 -16.95 -1.60 15.39
CA PRO A 365 -16.68 -0.29 15.99
C PRO A 365 -17.96 0.42 16.44
N LEU A 366 -19.06 0.25 15.70
CA LEU A 366 -20.36 0.84 16.05
C LEU A 366 -20.94 0.19 17.31
N LEU A 367 -20.86 -1.14 17.43
CA LEU A 367 -21.27 -1.86 18.63
C LEU A 367 -20.45 -1.45 19.85
N LEU A 368 -19.11 -1.34 19.71
CA LEU A 368 -18.24 -0.87 20.79
C LEU A 368 -18.59 0.56 21.22
N ALA A 369 -18.80 1.47 20.26
CA ALA A 369 -19.21 2.83 20.56
C ALA A 369 -20.56 2.89 21.29
N PHE A 370 -21.54 2.11 20.83
CA PHE A 370 -22.85 2.01 21.48
C PHE A 370 -22.72 1.51 22.93
N MET A 371 -21.92 0.46 23.18
CA MET A 371 -21.71 -0.08 24.52
C MET A 371 -21.04 0.93 25.46
N VAL A 372 -20.06 1.69 24.97
CA VAL A 372 -19.41 2.77 25.75
C VAL A 372 -20.41 3.86 26.10
N VAL A 373 -21.16 4.36 25.13
CA VAL A 373 -22.18 5.40 25.34
C VAL A 373 -23.23 4.92 26.34
N TYR A 374 -23.75 3.71 26.17
CA TYR A 374 -24.71 3.10 27.09
C TYR A 374 -24.16 3.00 28.52
N SER A 375 -22.92 2.57 28.68
CA SER A 375 -22.26 2.48 30.00
C SER A 375 -22.10 3.85 30.65
N ILE A 376 -21.69 4.86 29.89
CA ILE A 376 -21.55 6.25 30.37
C ILE A 376 -22.92 6.79 30.78
N SER A 377 -23.94 6.68 29.93
CA SER A 377 -25.30 7.14 30.23
C SER A 377 -25.87 6.47 31.49
N LYS A 378 -25.65 5.16 31.65
CA LYS A 378 -26.07 4.43 32.87
C LYS A 378 -25.33 4.93 34.12
N HIS A 379 -24.05 5.25 34.01
CA HIS A 379 -23.28 5.80 35.13
C HIS A 379 -23.75 7.21 35.50
N PHE A 380 -23.97 8.07 34.51
CA PHE A 380 -24.53 9.42 34.71
C PHE A 380 -25.91 9.36 35.37
N LEU A 381 -26.82 8.49 34.91
CA LEU A 381 -28.13 8.32 35.51
C LEU A 381 -28.04 7.92 36.99
N ARG A 382 -27.09 7.04 37.37
CA ARG A 382 -26.84 6.64 38.76
C ARG A 382 -26.25 7.74 39.65
N ILE A 383 -25.65 8.78 39.07
CA ILE A 383 -25.15 9.93 39.85
C ILE A 383 -26.29 10.90 40.18
N PHE A 384 -27.35 10.92 39.36
CA PHE A 384 -28.47 11.84 39.49
C PHE A 384 -29.76 11.21 40.05
N THR A 385 -29.72 9.92 40.38
CA THR A 385 -30.74 9.18 41.16
C THR A 385 -30.13 8.70 42.44
#